data_AF-A0A383E1P7-F1
#
_entry.id   AF-A0A383E1P7-F1
#
_cell.length_a   1.000
_cell.length_b   1.000
_cell.length_c   1.000
_cell.angle_alpha   90.00
_cell.angle_beta   90.00
_cell.angle_gamma   90.00
#
_symmetry.space_group_name_H-M   'P 1'
#
loop_
_entity.id
_entity.type
_entity.pdbx_description
1 polymer ?
#
loop_
_entity_poly.entity_id
_entity_poly.type
_entity_poly.pdbx_seq_one_letter_code
_entity_poly.pdbx_strand_id
1 'polypeptide(L)' 'MPLKTPQQYLDSLHDNRTVYYRGERVPDVTTHPVISKAAKHACVDYEMAEDPETRSLAVVE' A
#
# COMPACT_ATOMS: atom_id res chain seq x y z
N MET A 1 0.00 6.03 -17.05
CA MET A 1 1.16 5.73 -16.20
C MET A 1 1.07 4.26 -15.81
N PRO A 2 2.18 3.50 -15.77
CA PRO A 2 2.14 2.15 -15.23
C PRO A 2 1.68 2.17 -13.76
N LEU A 3 1.00 1.11 -13.31
CA LEU A 3 0.72 0.90 -11.89
C LEU A 3 2.05 0.77 -11.12
N LYS A 4 2.04 1.16 -9.85
CA LYS A 4 3.18 0.92 -8.96
C LYS A 4 3.36 -0.58 -8.75
N THR A 5 4.59 -1.03 -8.56
CA THR A 5 4.80 -2.36 -7.96
C THR A 5 4.38 -2.36 -6.49
N PRO A 6 4.13 -3.54 -5.88
CA PRO A 6 3.84 -3.66 -4.44
C PRO A 6 4.83 -2.89 -3.55
N GLN A 7 6.13 -3.05 -3.84
CA GLN A 7 7.18 -2.35 -3.09
C GLN A 7 7.12 -0.84 -3.30
N GLN A 8 6.94 -0.38 -4.54
CA GLN A 8 6.80 1.05 -4.83
C GLN A 8 5.58 1.67 -4.14
N TYR A 9 4.49 0.91 -3.97
CA TYR A 9 3.34 1.36 -3.19
C TYR A 9 3.73 1.58 -1.73
N LEU A 10 4.34 0.60 -1.07
CA LEU A 10 4.77 0.72 0.33
C LEU A 10 5.79 1.85 0.52
N ASP A 11 6.75 1.97 -0.39
CA ASP A 11 7.73 3.06 -0.39
C ASP A 11 7.06 4.42 -0.52
N SER A 12 6.01 4.52 -1.35
CA SER A 12 5.24 5.76 -1.51
C SER A 12 4.46 6.19 -0.26
N LEU A 13 4.34 5.31 0.75
CA LEU A 13 3.74 5.67 2.04
C LEU A 13 4.73 6.38 2.99
N HIS A 14 6.03 6.36 2.67
CA HIS A 14 7.07 7.11 3.39
C HIS A 14 7.13 8.55 2.88
N ASP A 15 6.04 9.28 3.08
CA ASP A 15 5.92 10.69 2.70
C ASP A 15 5.69 11.58 3.93
N ASN A 16 5.44 12.87 3.68
CA ASN A 16 5.22 13.84 4.74
C ASN A 16 3.77 13.83 5.31
N ARG A 17 3.03 12.71 5.18
CA ARG A 17 1.65 12.61 5.68
C ARG A 17 1.58 12.79 7.18
N THR A 18 0.50 13.45 7.61
CA THR A 18 0.17 13.62 9.03
C THR A 18 -0.97 12.72 9.45
N VAL A 19 -0.62 11.64 10.14
CA VAL A 19 -1.51 10.60 10.66
C VAL A 19 -1.40 10.54 12.18
N TYR A 20 -2.56 10.52 12.84
CA TYR A 20 -2.71 10.30 14.27
C TYR A 20 -3.58 9.07 14.52
N TYR A 21 -3.26 8.31 15.55
CA TYR A 21 -4.06 7.18 16.01
C TYR A 21 -4.13 7.19 17.52
N ARG A 22 -5.35 7.23 18.07
CA ARG A 22 -5.61 7.29 19.52
C ARG A 22 -4.87 8.43 20.23
N GLY A 23 -4.84 9.61 19.61
CA GLY A 23 -4.19 10.80 20.16
C GLY A 23 -2.68 10.88 19.91
N GLU A 24 -2.05 9.80 19.45
CA GLU A 24 -0.60 9.75 19.22
C GLU A 24 -0.24 9.93 17.74
N ARG A 25 0.88 10.62 17.48
CA ARG A 25 1.39 10.78 16.11
C ARG A 25 1.97 9.45 15.63
N VAL A 26 1.60 9.03 14.42
CA VAL A 26 2.15 7.85 13.77
C VAL A 26 3.28 8.28 12.84
N PRO A 27 4.55 8.02 13.17
CA PRO A 27 5.69 8.44 12.35
C PRO A 27 5.79 7.67 11.03
N ASP A 28 5.34 6.40 11.04
CA ASP A 28 5.38 5.53 9.87
C ASP A 28 4.16 4.59 9.86
N VAL A 29 3.33 4.74 8.83
CA VAL A 29 2.12 3.95 8.66
C VAL A 29 2.38 2.52 8.21
N THR A 30 3.55 2.25 7.62
CA THR A 30 3.93 0.94 7.07
C THR A 30 4.36 -0.04 8.16
N THR A 31 4.84 0.48 9.30
CA THR A 31 5.31 -0.31 10.44
C THR A 31 4.38 -0.24 11.66
N HIS A 32 3.46 0.73 11.73
CA HIS A 32 2.54 0.86 12.87
C HIS A 32 1.67 -0.40 13.07
N PRO A 33 1.56 -0.96 14.30
CA PRO A 33 0.99 -2.30 14.55
C PRO A 33 -0.48 -2.48 14.15
N VAL A 34 -1.24 -1.39 14.04
CA VAL A 34 -2.65 -1.41 13.61
C VAL A 34 -2.81 -0.98 12.15
N ILE A 35 -2.11 0.08 11.75
CA ILE A 35 -2.33 0.74 10.45
C ILE A 35 -1.64 -0.03 9.34
N SER A 36 -0.47 -0.61 9.62
CA SER A 36 0.28 -1.41 8.65
C SER A 36 -0.54 -2.56 8.06
N LYS A 37 -1.54 -3.08 8.79
CA LYS A 37 -2.44 -4.12 8.30
C LYS A 37 -3.25 -3.64 7.09
N ALA A 38 -3.75 -2.41 7.14
CA ALA A 38 -4.50 -1.82 6.03
C ALA A 38 -3.57 -1.51 4.84
N ALA A 39 -2.36 -1.00 5.10
CA ALA A 39 -1.36 -0.80 4.06
C ALA A 39 -0.99 -2.13 3.36
N LYS A 40 -0.73 -3.20 4.13
CA LYS A 40 -0.45 -4.53 3.57
C LYS A 40 -1.64 -5.10 2.80
N HIS A 41 -2.87 -4.87 3.24
CA HIS A 41 -4.05 -5.28 2.49
C HIS A 41 -4.14 -4.56 1.14
N ALA A 42 -3.96 -3.23 1.11
CA ALA A 42 -3.94 -2.48 -0.14
C ALA A 42 -2.77 -2.86 -1.07
N CYS A 43 -1.70 -3.45 -0.52
CA CYS A 43 -0.58 -3.99 -1.30
C CYS A 43 -1.01 -5.15 -2.22
N VAL A 44 -2.04 -5.92 -1.84
CA VAL A 44 -2.57 -7.06 -2.61
C VAL A 44 -3.04 -6.62 -4.00
N ASP A 45 -3.66 -5.44 -4.12
CA ASP A 45 -4.13 -4.94 -5.42
C ASP A 45 -2.97 -4.72 -6.41
N TYR A 46 -1.81 -4.28 -5.89
CA TYR A 46 -0.60 -4.11 -6.69
C TYR A 46 0.07 -5.45 -7.01
N GLU A 47 -0.04 -6.44 -6.12
CA GLU A 47 0.48 -7.80 -6.37
C GLU A 47 -0.34 -8.47 -7.48
N MET A 48 -1.67 -8.36 -7.42
CA MET A 48 -2.57 -8.89 -8.44
C MET A 48 -2.35 -8.23 -9.81
N ALA A 49 -2.00 -6.95 -9.84
CA ALA A 49 -1.66 -6.28 -11.08
C ALA A 49 -0.38 -6.82 -11.73
N GLU A 50 0.61 -7.27 -10.93
CA GLU A 50 1.89 -7.81 -11.40
C GLU A 50 1.85 -9.31 -11.68
N ASP A 51 0.94 -10.05 -11.07
CA ASP A 51 0.79 -11.49 -11.23
C ASP A 51 0.03 -11.85 -12.54
N PRO A 52 0.67 -12.58 -13.49
CA PRO A 52 0.01 -12.98 -14.74
C PRO A 52 -1.30 -13.75 -14.56
N GLU A 53 -1.48 -14.51 -13.48
CA GLU A 53 -2.69 -15.31 -13.24
C GLU A 53 -3.90 -14.44 -12.88
N THR A 54 -3.67 -13.32 -12.20
CA THR A 54 -4.72 -12.44 -11.66
C THR A 54 -4.81 -11.09 -12.37
N ARG A 55 -3.82 -10.71 -13.17
CA ARG A 55 -3.73 -9.41 -13.86
C ARG A 55 -4.94 -9.06 -14.71
N SER A 56 -5.48 -10.03 -15.46
CA SER A 56 -6.65 -9.79 -16.33
C SER A 56 -7.93 -9.46 -15.55
N LEU A 57 -7.97 -9.79 -14.25
CA LEU A 57 -9.06 -9.43 -13.34
C LEU A 57 -8.79 -8.08 -12.64
N ALA A 58 -7.52 -7.70 -12.50
CA ALA A 58 -7.08 -6.55 -11.72
C ALA A 58 -6.82 -5.28 -12.56
N VAL A 59 -6.61 -5.41 -13.87
CA VAL A 59 -6.22 -4.31 -14.76
C VAL A 59 -7.15 -4.25 -15.98
N VAL A 60 -7.58 -3.05 -16.35
CA VAL A 60 -8.33 -2.78 -17.60
C VAL A 60 -7.38 -2.11 -18.59
N GLU A 61 -7.44 -2.55 -19.86
CA GLU A 61 -6.65 -2.00 -20.97
C GLU A 61 -7.28 -0.75 -21.61
#